data_AF-A0A5B7C3V5-F1
#
_entry.id   AF-A0A5B7C3V5-F1
#
_cell.length_a   1.000
_cell.length_b   1.000
_cell.length_c   1.000
_cell.angle_alpha   90.00
_cell.angle_beta   90.00
_cell.angle_gamma   90.00
#
_symmetry.space_group_name_H-M   'P 1'
#
loop_
_entity.id
_entity.type
_entity.pdbx_description
1 polymer ?
#
loop_
_entity_poly.entity_id
_entity_poly.type
_entity_poly.pdbx_seq_one_letter_code
_entity_poly.pdbx_strand_id
1 'polypeptide(L)'
;MEFVTLIWNVAVGLCNCICTSKHAAYIVDLEDNLDSLRRKMKDLKNVYEDVKGKVQLEEQRQQKRTEQVKSWLESVKAMEIEVNKDLQSGAQEIQKKCLGGYCPKNCCSSYKLGKMVTEKLAAVTDLTRRGEQFDVVADPLPHGPVDERPMAEKTV
;
A
#
# COMPACT_ATOMS: atom_id res chain seq x y z
N MET A 1 22.67 52.48 17.41
CA MET A 1 22.62 51.12 16.80
C MET A 1 22.41 50.01 17.84
N GLU A 2 21.81 50.31 19.00
CA GLU A 2 21.53 49.34 20.09
C GLU A 2 20.05 48.88 20.12
N PHE A 3 19.17 49.57 19.39
CA PHE A 3 17.73 49.26 19.38
C PHE A 3 17.37 48.12 18.41
N VAL A 4 18.13 47.99 17.31
CA VAL A 4 17.89 46.94 16.30
C VAL A 4 18.30 45.56 16.84
N THR A 5 19.36 45.50 17.65
CA THR A 5 19.80 44.29 18.34
C THR A 5 18.85 43.88 19.46
N LEU A 6 18.22 44.85 20.15
CA LEU A 6 17.21 44.58 21.18
C LEU A 6 15.92 44.00 20.57
N ILE A 7 15.46 44.54 19.43
CA ILE A 7 14.29 44.03 18.72
C ILE A 7 14.59 42.66 18.10
N TRP A 8 15.80 42.44 17.57
CA TRP A 8 16.24 41.13 17.11
C TRP A 8 16.29 40.11 18.26
N ASN A 9 16.83 40.47 19.43
CA ASN A 9 16.90 39.58 20.58
C ASN A 9 15.52 39.31 21.22
N VAL A 10 14.58 40.25 21.14
CA VAL A 10 13.18 40.03 21.56
C VAL A 10 12.42 39.19 20.54
N ALA A 11 12.68 39.37 19.24
CA ALA A 11 12.13 38.52 18.19
C ALA A 11 12.69 37.09 18.24
N VAL A 12 13.99 36.93 18.56
CA VAL A 12 14.65 35.64 18.80
C VAL A 12 14.22 35.02 20.14
N GLY A 13 13.93 35.84 21.16
CA GLY A 13 13.45 35.39 22.47
C GLY A 13 11.97 35.02 22.53
N LEU A 14 11.14 35.60 21.65
CA LEU A 14 9.72 35.23 21.48
C LEU A 14 9.53 34.14 20.41
N CYS A 15 10.50 33.95 19.53
CA CYS A 15 10.55 32.81 18.62
C CYS A 15 11.40 31.71 19.28
N ASN A 16 10.85 31.08 20.32
CA ASN A 16 11.38 29.82 20.84
C ASN A 16 11.04 28.67 19.87
N CYS A 17 11.46 28.83 18.61
CA CYS A 17 11.20 27.91 17.51
C CYS A 17 12.23 26.79 17.60
N ILE A 18 11.85 25.67 18.21
CA ILE A 18 12.56 24.40 18.07
C ILE A 18 12.28 23.86 16.65
N CYS A 19 12.79 24.56 15.64
CA CYS A 19 12.72 24.20 14.24
C CYS A 19 14.07 24.60 13.68
N THR A 20 14.97 23.66 13.37
CA THR A 20 15.32 23.52 11.95
C THR A 20 15.87 22.15 11.57
N SER A 21 16.50 21.36 12.47
CA SER A 21 17.13 20.08 12.05
C SER A 21 16.26 18.85 12.25
N LYS A 22 15.71 18.63 13.46
CA LYS A 22 14.93 17.40 13.77
C LYS A 22 13.58 17.35 13.03
N HIS A 23 12.93 18.50 12.88
CA HIS A 23 11.69 18.61 12.12
C HIS A 23 11.91 18.42 10.62
N ALA A 24 13.00 18.96 10.07
CA ALA A 24 13.36 18.74 8.68
C ALA A 24 13.70 17.26 8.43
N ALA A 25 14.50 16.64 9.31
CA ALA A 25 14.80 15.21 9.24
C ALA A 25 13.53 14.36 9.26
N TYR A 26 12.58 14.65 10.16
CA TYR A 26 11.33 13.92 10.25
C TYR A 26 10.43 14.05 9.01
N ILE A 27 10.40 15.22 8.38
CA ILE A 27 9.65 15.43 7.12
C ILE A 27 10.31 14.65 5.98
N VAL A 28 11.64 14.69 5.89
CA VAL A 28 12.40 13.90 4.91
C VAL A 28 12.15 12.41 5.12
N ASP A 29 12.20 11.93 6.36
CA ASP A 29 11.89 10.54 6.72
C ASP A 29 10.46 10.15 6.29
N LEU A 30 9.49 11.06 6.43
CA LEU A 30 8.13 10.82 5.99
C LEU A 30 8.01 10.78 4.46
N GLU A 31 8.65 11.70 3.74
CA GLU A 31 8.72 11.72 2.27
C GLU A 31 9.35 10.40 1.76
N ASP A 32 10.48 9.97 2.33
CA ASP A 32 11.16 8.72 2.00
C ASP A 32 10.30 7.48 2.26
N ASN A 33 9.58 7.46 3.39
CA ASN A 33 8.67 6.38 3.75
C ASN A 33 7.50 6.27 2.76
N LEU A 34 6.90 7.40 2.34
CA LEU A 34 5.83 7.41 1.34
C LEU A 34 6.33 6.92 -0.02
N ASP A 35 7.54 7.32 -0.42
CA ASP A 35 8.16 6.85 -1.66
C ASP A 35 8.52 5.36 -1.60
N SER A 36 8.96 4.87 -0.45
CA SER A 36 9.14 3.44 -0.20
C SER A 36 7.83 2.67 -0.36
N LEU A 37 6.73 3.19 0.21
CA LEU A 37 5.41 2.59 0.10
C LEU A 37 4.93 2.55 -1.36
N ARG A 38 5.14 3.62 -2.13
CA ARG A 38 4.83 3.65 -3.59
C ARG A 38 5.58 2.57 -4.35
N ARG A 39 6.90 2.42 -4.10
CA ARG A 39 7.72 1.39 -4.75
C ARG A 39 7.22 -0.01 -4.40
N LYS A 40 7.01 -0.30 -3.12
CA LYS A 40 6.51 -1.61 -2.68
C LYS A 40 5.13 -1.94 -3.22
N MET A 41 4.25 -0.95 -3.33
CA MET A 41 2.93 -1.15 -3.94
C MET A 41 3.05 -1.47 -5.43
N LYS A 42 4.01 -0.88 -6.14
CA LYS A 42 4.31 -1.24 -7.53
C LYS A 42 4.80 -2.67 -7.65
N ASP A 43 5.70 -3.11 -6.77
CA ASP A 43 6.18 -4.49 -6.74
C ASP A 43 5.02 -5.48 -6.52
N LEU A 44 4.17 -5.21 -5.52
CA LEU A 44 2.96 -6.01 -5.27
C LEU A 44 2.03 -6.08 -6.48
N LYS A 45 1.88 -4.96 -7.22
CA LYS A 45 1.04 -4.91 -8.42
C LYS A 45 1.58 -5.77 -9.56
N ASN A 46 2.90 -5.88 -9.71
CA ASN A 46 3.49 -6.78 -10.69
C ASN A 46 3.16 -8.24 -10.34
N VAL A 47 3.37 -8.64 -9.08
CA VAL A 47 3.02 -9.99 -8.60
C VAL A 47 1.53 -10.26 -8.76
N TYR A 48 0.68 -9.25 -8.53
CA TYR A 48 -0.77 -9.35 -8.75
C TYR A 48 -1.12 -9.68 -10.20
N GLU A 49 -0.55 -8.98 -11.17
CA GLU A 49 -0.83 -9.26 -12.58
C GLU A 49 -0.29 -10.63 -13.00
N ASP A 50 0.86 -11.06 -12.49
CA ASP A 50 1.41 -12.40 -12.75
C ASP A 50 0.49 -13.51 -12.23
N VAL A 51 0.08 -13.44 -10.96
CA VAL A 51 -0.81 -14.44 -10.34
C VAL A 51 -2.17 -14.44 -11.03
N LYS A 52 -2.72 -13.25 -11.32
CA LYS A 52 -4.00 -13.11 -12.04
C LYS A 52 -3.94 -13.70 -13.44
N GLY A 53 -2.83 -13.50 -14.17
CA GLY A 53 -2.61 -14.11 -15.48
C GLY A 53 -2.61 -15.63 -15.42
N LYS A 54 -1.91 -16.22 -14.44
CA LYS A 54 -1.94 -17.68 -14.20
C LYS A 54 -3.36 -18.18 -13.91
N VAL A 55 -4.08 -17.49 -13.02
CA VAL A 55 -5.48 -17.84 -12.69
C VAL A 55 -6.37 -17.82 -13.93
N GLN A 56 -6.25 -16.78 -14.77
CA GLN A 56 -7.04 -16.68 -16.00
C GLN A 56 -6.75 -17.85 -16.96
N LEU A 57 -5.49 -18.28 -17.06
CA LEU A 57 -5.11 -19.43 -17.89
C LEU A 57 -5.71 -20.74 -17.36
N GLU A 58 -5.68 -20.97 -16.05
CA GLU A 58 -6.25 -22.20 -15.46
C GLU A 58 -7.78 -22.21 -15.52
N GLU A 59 -8.43 -21.06 -15.35
CA GLU A 59 -9.88 -20.95 -15.49
C GLU A 59 -10.37 -21.23 -16.92
N GLN A 60 -9.58 -20.87 -17.94
CA GLN A 60 -9.85 -21.27 -19.33
C GLN A 60 -9.78 -22.79 -19.53
N ARG A 61 -9.03 -23.50 -18.68
CA ARG A 61 -8.92 -24.96 -18.68
C ARG A 61 -10.00 -25.64 -17.84
N GLN A 62 -11.06 -24.91 -17.49
CA GLN A 62 -12.12 -25.39 -16.60
C GLN A 62 -11.57 -25.85 -15.25
N GLN A 63 -10.58 -25.13 -14.72
CA GLN A 63 -10.18 -25.25 -13.32
C GLN A 63 -10.77 -24.10 -12.51
N LYS A 64 -10.96 -24.33 -11.20
CA LYS A 64 -11.45 -23.30 -10.29
C LYS A 64 -10.27 -22.75 -9.51
N ARG A 65 -10.09 -21.43 -9.51
CA ARG A 65 -9.08 -20.77 -8.65
C ARG A 65 -9.24 -21.20 -7.19
N THR A 66 -8.13 -21.32 -6.47
CA THR A 66 -8.18 -21.66 -5.04
C THR A 66 -8.77 -20.49 -4.24
N GLU A 67 -9.39 -20.80 -3.10
CA GLU A 67 -9.96 -19.77 -2.22
C GLU A 67 -8.85 -18.88 -1.60
N GLN A 68 -7.64 -19.43 -1.40
CA GLN A 68 -6.48 -18.66 -0.94
C GLN A 68 -6.08 -17.60 -1.96
N VAL A 69 -5.96 -17.97 -3.24
CA VAL A 69 -5.62 -17.03 -4.31
C VAL A 69 -6.73 -16.00 -4.50
N LYS A 70 -7.99 -16.41 -4.44
CA LYS A 70 -9.13 -15.49 -4.48
C LYS A 70 -9.06 -14.42 -3.38
N SER A 71 -8.93 -14.84 -2.12
CA SER A 71 -8.84 -13.94 -0.97
C SER A 71 -7.63 -13.02 -1.07
N TRP A 72 -6.51 -13.53 -1.57
CA TRP A 72 -5.32 -12.71 -1.81
C TRP A 72 -5.54 -11.63 -2.86
N LEU A 73 -6.13 -11.97 -4.02
CA LEU A 73 -6.44 -11.00 -5.08
C LEU A 73 -7.38 -9.89 -4.58
N GLU A 74 -8.37 -10.24 -3.75
CA GLU A 74 -9.27 -9.27 -3.10
C GLU A 74 -8.50 -8.37 -2.11
N SER A 75 -7.61 -8.95 -1.31
CA SER A 75 -6.79 -8.22 -0.34
C SER A 75 -5.87 -7.21 -1.02
N VAL A 76 -5.26 -7.56 -2.15
CA VAL A 76 -4.40 -6.64 -2.91
C VAL A 76 -5.20 -5.44 -3.44
N LYS A 77 -6.41 -5.67 -3.97
CA LYS A 77 -7.29 -4.58 -4.43
C LYS A 77 -7.68 -3.65 -3.29
N ALA A 78 -8.03 -4.20 -2.12
CA ALA A 78 -8.34 -3.39 -0.94
C ALA A 78 -7.12 -2.55 -0.52
N MET A 79 -5.94 -3.15 -0.50
CA MET A 79 -4.68 -2.47 -0.17
C MET A 79 -4.37 -1.33 -1.14
N GLU A 80 -4.60 -1.51 -2.44
CA GLU A 80 -4.40 -0.45 -3.45
C GLU A 80 -5.28 0.77 -3.17
N ILE A 81 -6.54 0.55 -2.79
CA ILE A 81 -7.48 1.62 -2.45
C ILE A 81 -7.00 2.38 -1.20
N GLU A 82 -6.63 1.64 -0.15
CA GLU A 82 -6.17 2.23 1.11
C GLU A 82 -4.88 3.02 0.93
N VAL A 83 -3.86 2.43 0.28
CA VAL A 83 -2.58 3.10 0.02
C VAL A 83 -2.77 4.36 -0.83
N ASN A 84 -3.61 4.33 -1.85
CA ASN A 84 -3.88 5.53 -2.66
C ASN A 84 -4.51 6.66 -1.84
N LYS A 85 -5.45 6.34 -0.93
CA LYS A 85 -6.05 7.31 -0.02
C LYS A 85 -5.03 7.89 0.96
N ASP A 86 -4.15 7.04 1.49
CA ASP A 86 -3.12 7.43 2.45
C ASP A 86 -2.05 8.31 1.79
N LEU A 87 -1.64 8.00 0.55
CA LEU A 87 -0.71 8.80 -0.24
C LEU A 87 -1.28 10.20 -0.55
N GLN A 88 -2.56 10.30 -0.90
CA GLN A 88 -3.22 11.59 -1.09
C GLN A 88 -3.26 12.42 0.19
N SER A 89 -3.60 11.77 1.31
CA SER A 89 -3.65 12.43 2.63
C SER A 89 -2.26 12.88 3.08
N GLY A 90 -1.24 12.04 2.89
CA GLY A 90 0.15 12.35 3.21
C GLY A 90 0.71 13.50 2.38
N ALA A 91 0.40 13.54 1.08
CA ALA A 91 0.79 14.66 0.22
C ALA A 91 0.18 15.99 0.68
N GLN A 92 -1.08 15.99 1.14
CA GLN A 92 -1.71 17.19 1.70
C GLN A 92 -1.05 17.64 3.02
N GLU A 93 -0.70 16.70 3.91
CA GLU A 93 -0.01 17.02 5.15
C GLU A 93 1.41 17.54 4.92
N ILE A 94 2.12 17.01 3.92
CA ILE A 94 3.39 17.56 3.47
C ILE A 94 3.18 18.94 2.85
N GLN A 95 2.15 19.17 2.03
CA GLN A 95 1.92 20.46 1.36
C GLN A 95 1.52 21.57 2.34
N LYS A 96 0.94 21.24 3.50
CA LYS A 96 0.66 22.17 4.60
C LYS A 96 1.94 22.69 5.29
N LYS A 97 3.10 22.70 4.61
CA LYS A 97 4.36 23.29 5.10
C LYS A 97 4.08 24.69 5.65
N CYS A 98 4.63 24.94 6.83
CA CYS A 98 4.49 26.11 7.68
C CYS A 98 4.43 27.45 6.92
N LEU A 99 3.23 27.86 6.50
CA LEU A 99 2.97 29.25 6.13
C LEU A 99 2.81 30.05 7.42
N GLY A 100 3.90 30.68 7.89
CA GLY A 100 3.81 31.73 8.92
C GLY A 100 4.53 31.52 10.26
N GLY A 101 5.58 30.69 10.34
CA GLY A 101 6.52 30.73 11.47
C GLY A 101 6.00 30.28 12.85
N TYR A 102 4.74 29.82 12.95
CA TYR A 102 4.15 29.29 14.18
C TYR A 102 3.78 27.81 13.98
N CYS A 103 4.24 26.92 14.85
CA CYS A 103 3.75 25.54 14.94
C CYS A 103 3.59 25.19 16.42
N PRO A 104 2.46 24.56 16.84
CA PRO A 104 2.16 23.18 16.45
C PRO A 104 0.66 22.84 16.33
N LYS A 105 0.20 22.46 15.15
CA LYS A 105 -1.03 21.63 14.99
C LYS A 105 -0.77 20.29 14.27
N ASN A 106 0.38 20.12 13.62
CA ASN A 106 0.64 18.99 12.73
C ASN A 106 1.55 17.87 13.27
N CYS A 107 2.21 18.01 14.43
CA CYS A 107 3.12 16.97 14.94
C CYS A 107 2.41 15.63 15.21
N CYS A 108 1.26 15.67 15.88
CA CYS A 108 0.45 14.46 16.14
C CYS A 108 -0.09 13.85 14.85
N SER A 109 -0.45 14.67 13.85
CA SER A 109 -0.94 14.21 12.54
C SER A 109 0.17 13.50 11.77
N SER A 110 1.37 14.08 11.74
CA SER A 110 2.50 13.46 11.06
C SER A 110 2.97 12.18 11.77
N TYR A 111 3.00 12.13 13.10
CA TYR A 111 3.28 10.88 13.84
C TYR A 111 2.30 9.75 13.50
N LYS A 112 0.99 10.06 13.48
CA LYS A 112 -0.04 9.10 13.07
C LYS A 112 0.18 8.62 11.64
N LEU A 113 0.59 9.53 10.74
CA LEU A 113 0.90 9.20 9.36
C LEU A 113 2.13 8.30 9.24
N GLY A 114 3.23 8.59 9.95
CA GLY A 114 4.43 7.73 9.95
C GLY A 114 4.12 6.32 10.46
N LYS A 115 3.33 6.19 11.54
CA LYS A 115 2.89 4.88 12.05
C LYS A 115 2.07 4.12 11.01
N MET A 116 1.09 4.78 10.39
CA MET A 116 0.26 4.20 9.34
C MET A 116 1.10 3.71 8.15
N VAL A 117 2.06 4.52 7.67
CA VAL A 117 2.93 4.13 6.54
C VAL A 117 3.77 2.91 6.90
N THR A 118 4.26 2.81 8.14
CA THR A 118 5.02 1.64 8.61
C THR A 118 4.16 0.37 8.61
N GLU A 119 2.93 0.46 9.10
CA GLU A 119 1.98 -0.66 9.10
C GLU A 119 1.63 -1.09 7.67
N LYS A 120 1.40 -0.14 6.76
CA LYS A 120 1.15 -0.44 5.34
C LYS A 120 2.35 -1.08 4.66
N LEU A 121 3.57 -0.61 4.92
CA LEU A 121 4.79 -1.22 4.37
C LEU A 121 4.90 -2.69 4.77
N ALA A 122 4.63 -3.02 6.03
CA ALA A 122 4.63 -4.40 6.50
C ALA A 122 3.55 -5.24 5.80
N ALA A 123 2.32 -4.71 5.70
CA ALA A 123 1.21 -5.40 5.05
C ALA A 123 1.46 -5.65 3.55
N VAL A 124 1.95 -4.65 2.82
CA VAL A 124 2.30 -4.77 1.39
C VAL A 124 3.43 -5.79 1.19
N THR A 125 4.42 -5.80 2.09
CA THR A 125 5.52 -6.77 2.04
C THR A 125 5.03 -8.20 2.27
N ASP A 126 4.14 -8.43 3.24
CA ASP A 126 3.55 -9.76 3.45
C ASP A 126 2.69 -10.20 2.25
N LEU A 127 1.85 -9.30 1.72
CA LEU A 127 1.06 -9.59 0.51
C LEU A 127 1.95 -9.98 -0.66
N THR A 128 3.07 -9.26 -0.87
CA THR A 128 4.03 -9.55 -1.95
C THR A 128 4.60 -10.96 -1.77
N ARG A 129 5.13 -11.25 -0.58
CA ARG A 129 5.68 -12.57 -0.23
C ARG A 129 4.67 -13.70 -0.45
N ARG A 130 3.40 -13.52 -0.03
CA ARG A 130 2.37 -14.53 -0.24
C ARG A 130 2.08 -14.77 -1.72
N GLY A 131 2.03 -13.70 -2.52
CA GLY A 131 1.79 -13.79 -3.96
C GLY A 131 2.90 -14.56 -4.69
N GLU A 132 4.16 -14.31 -4.31
CA GLU A 132 5.34 -14.99 -4.86
C GLU A 132 5.37 -16.50 -4.54
N GLN A 133 4.63 -16.94 -3.51
CA GLN A 133 4.58 -18.34 -3.06
C GLN A 133 3.46 -19.15 -3.72
N PHE A 134 2.63 -18.56 -4.59
CA PHE A 134 1.57 -19.30 -5.27
C PHE A 134 2.11 -20.09 -6.47
N ASP A 135 2.51 -21.33 -6.19
CA ASP A 135 2.86 -22.32 -7.22
C ASP A 135 1.63 -22.94 -7.87
N VAL A 136 0.60 -23.24 -7.07
CA VAL A 136 -0.69 -23.77 -7.52
C VAL A 136 -1.77 -22.71 -7.33
N VAL A 137 -2.40 -22.30 -8.44
CA VAL A 137 -3.38 -21.21 -8.43
C VAL A 137 -4.83 -21.66 -8.60
N ALA A 138 -5.05 -22.89 -9.04
CA ALA A 138 -6.35 -23.46 -9.29
C ALA A 138 -6.36 -24.97 -9.06
N ASP A 139 -7.54 -25.49 -8.75
CA ASP A 139 -7.83 -26.91 -8.59
C ASP A 139 -8.74 -27.39 -9.74
N PRO A 140 -8.64 -28.66 -10.17
CA PRO A 140 -9.59 -29.24 -11.11
C PRO A 140 -11.03 -29.10 -10.60
N LEU A 141 -11.95 -28.70 -11.49
CA LEU A 141 -13.37 -28.80 -11.17
C LEU A 141 -13.76 -30.28 -11.01
N PRO A 142 -14.61 -30.64 -10.03
CA PRO A 142 -15.19 -31.96 -9.98
C PRO A 142 -15.85 -32.28 -11.32
N HIS A 143 -15.45 -33.38 -11.95
CA HIS A 143 -16.09 -33.83 -13.18
C HIS A 143 -17.59 -33.99 -12.91
N GLY A 144 -18.43 -33.31 -13.69
CA GLY A 144 -19.88 -33.52 -13.65
C GLY A 144 -20.22 -34.98 -13.96
N PRO A 145 -21.41 -35.47 -13.58
CA PRO A 145 -21.85 -36.82 -13.92
C PRO A 145 -21.73 -37.00 -15.45
N VAL A 146 -20.87 -37.94 -15.84
CA VAL A 146 -20.68 -38.28 -17.25
C VAL A 146 -21.96 -38.98 -17.69
N ASP A 147 -22.67 -38.40 -18.65
CA ASP A 147 -23.86 -39.02 -19.22
C ASP A 147 -23.42 -40.28 -19.97
N GLU A 148 -23.84 -41.45 -19.49
CA GLU A 148 -23.53 -42.73 -20.13
C GLU A 148 -24.14 -42.73 -21.53
N ARG A 149 -23.28 -42.69 -22.55
CA ARG A 149 -23.72 -42.73 -23.94
C ARG A 149 -24.34 -44.13 -24.20
N PRO A 150 -25.61 -44.25 -24.62
CA PRO A 150 -26.24 -45.54 -24.81
C PRO A 150 -25.44 -46.36 -25.82
N MET A 151 -25.01 -47.56 -25.42
CA MET A 151 -24.34 -48.48 -26.31
C MET A 151 -25.37 -48.96 -27.34
N ALA A 152 -25.13 -48.70 -28.62
CA ALA A 152 -26.03 -49.13 -29.68
C ALA A 152 -26.15 -50.66 -29.64
N GLU A 153 -27.35 -51.14 -29.31
CA GLU A 153 -27.71 -52.54 -29.33
C GLU A 153 -27.64 -53.03 -30.78
N LYS A 154 -26.66 -53.89 -31.07
CA LYS A 154 -26.58 -54.57 -32.36
C LYS A 154 -27.70 -55.58 -32.42
N THR A 155 -28.75 -55.24 -33.15
CA THR A 155 -29.82 -56.16 -33.51
C THR A 155 -29.25 -57.21 -34.46
N VAL A 156 -29.42 -58.49 -34.10
CA VAL A 156 -29.11 -59.69 -34.91
C VAL A 156 -30.33 -60.07 -35.73
#